data_AF-A0A1Q8AVT2-F1
#
_entry.id   AF-A0A1Q8AVT2-F1
#
_cell.length_a   1.000
_cell.length_b   1.000
_cell.length_c   1.000
_cell.angle_alpha   90.00
_cell.angle_beta   90.00
_cell.angle_gamma   90.00
#
_symmetry.space_group_name_H-M   'P 1'
#
loop_
_entity.id
_entity.type
_entity.pdbx_description
1 polymer ?
#
loop_
_entity_poly.entity_id
_entity_poly.type
_entity_poly.pdbx_seq_one_letter_code
_entity_poly.pdbx_strand_id
1 'polypeptide(L)'
;MFYTSNYGTGAALLGLTAQNGEVKAQQIYFTRDMQNHHGGVLLVDGYLYGFHNSILTCLEFATGKTQWRDRSVGKGALTYADGNLYILSEDNVVGLAAASPAGYREKGRFKIADQGLPSWAHPVVSGGRLYIRNQTTLAAYDIRAK
;
A
#
# COMPACT_ATOMS: atom_id res chain seq x y z
N MET A 1 10.08 10.90 8.17
CA MET A 1 8.81 10.21 8.52
C MET A 1 7.73 10.65 7.54
N PHE A 2 7.08 9.73 6.85
CA PHE A 2 5.90 10.03 6.04
C PHE A 2 4.64 9.62 6.80
N TYR A 3 3.62 10.47 6.78
CA TYR A 3 2.30 10.14 7.33
C TYR A 3 1.21 10.52 6.33
N THR A 4 0.10 9.79 6.39
CA THR A 4 -1.09 10.05 5.56
C THR A 4 -2.33 9.70 6.36
N SER A 5 -3.40 10.45 6.10
CA SER A 5 -4.73 10.20 6.63
C SER A 5 -5.76 10.57 5.56
N ASN A 6 -6.90 9.89 5.57
CA ASN A 6 -8.02 10.24 4.71
C ASN A 6 -8.92 11.32 5.35
N TYR A 7 -10.20 11.33 5.01
CA TYR A 7 -11.22 12.30 5.39
C TYR A 7 -10.83 13.75 5.04
N GLY A 8 -10.22 13.95 3.87
CA GLY A 8 -9.80 15.26 3.39
C GLY A 8 -8.44 15.74 3.93
N THR A 9 -7.77 14.94 4.76
CA THR A 9 -6.51 15.33 5.42
C THR A 9 -5.34 15.41 4.44
N GLY A 10 -4.96 14.30 3.79
CA GLY A 10 -3.80 14.25 2.91
C GLY A 10 -2.59 13.57 3.57
N ALA A 11 -1.40 13.99 3.19
CA ALA A 11 -0.14 13.41 3.64
C ALA A 11 0.99 14.44 3.73
N ALA A 12 2.00 14.15 4.54
CA ALA A 12 3.23 14.94 4.54
C ALA A 12 4.46 14.07 4.81
N LEU A 13 5.59 14.57 4.32
CA LEU A 13 6.91 14.08 4.69
C LEU A 13 7.54 15.06 5.69
N LEU A 14 7.94 14.55 6.85
CA LEU A 14 8.65 15.27 7.88
C LEU A 14 10.11 14.82 7.94
N GLY A 15 11.03 15.78 7.87
CA GLY A 15 12.43 15.61 8.27
C GLY A 15 12.50 15.67 9.80
N LEU A 16 13.12 14.65 10.42
CA LEU A 16 13.26 14.58 11.87
C LEU A 16 14.74 14.70 12.23
N THR A 17 15.08 15.63 13.11
CA THR A 17 16.44 15.82 13.63
C THR A 17 16.41 15.72 15.15
N ALA A 18 17.21 14.82 15.71
CA ALA A 18 17.34 14.63 17.16
C ALA A 18 18.61 15.31 17.69
N GLN A 19 18.48 16.16 18.70
CA GLN A 19 19.60 16.83 19.36
C GLN A 19 19.28 17.10 20.83
N ASN A 20 20.23 16.83 21.74
CA ASN A 20 20.10 17.11 23.19
C ASN A 20 18.83 16.55 23.85
N GLY A 21 18.38 15.37 23.42
CA GLY A 21 17.16 14.74 23.94
C GLY A 21 15.86 15.29 23.36
N GLU A 22 15.91 16.25 22.43
CA GLU A 22 14.75 16.78 21.72
C GLU A 22 14.72 16.29 20.27
N VAL A 23 13.51 16.16 19.71
CA VAL A 23 13.29 15.87 18.28
C VAL A 23 12.60 17.07 17.64
N LYS A 24 13.26 17.69 16.67
CA LYS A 24 12.67 18.72 15.82
C LYS A 24 12.11 18.09 14.55
N ALA A 25 10.88 18.43 14.21
CA ALA A 25 10.22 18.01 12.98
C ALA A 25 10.07 19.20 12.02
N GLN A 26 10.56 19.04 10.80
CA GLN A 26 10.40 20.01 9.72
C GLN A 26 9.54 19.39 8.62
N GLN A 27 8.49 20.08 8.19
CA GLN A 27 7.74 19.68 7.01
C GLN A 27 8.62 19.85 5.76
N ILE A 28 8.93 18.75 5.08
CA ILE A 28 9.62 18.75 3.78
C ILE A 28 8.61 19.07 2.69
N TYR A 29 7.48 18.35 2.65
CA TYR A 29 6.34 18.68 1.81
C TYR A 29 5.03 18.20 2.41
N PHE A 30 3.93 18.77 1.90
CA PHE A 30 2.56 18.31 2.13
C PHE A 30 1.89 18.03 0.77
N THR A 31 1.03 17.02 0.70
CA THR A 31 0.28 16.66 -0.52
C THR A 31 -1.12 16.14 -0.19
N ARG A 32 -2.09 16.42 -1.07
CA ARG A 32 -3.43 15.81 -1.02
C ARG A 32 -3.57 14.57 -1.90
N ASP A 33 -2.49 14.22 -2.61
CA ASP A 33 -2.49 13.14 -3.59
C ASP A 33 -2.36 11.74 -2.96
N MET A 34 -2.21 11.66 -1.64
CA MET A 34 -2.27 10.40 -0.88
C MET A 34 -3.15 10.60 0.34
N GLN A 35 -4.33 9.98 0.31
CA GLN A 35 -5.29 9.99 1.39
C GLN A 35 -5.60 8.52 1.71
N ASN A 36 -4.80 7.92 2.58
CA ASN A 36 -4.92 6.51 2.88
C ASN A 36 -5.89 6.28 4.04
N HIS A 37 -6.84 5.35 3.85
CA HIS A 37 -7.76 4.95 4.92
C HIS A 37 -7.21 3.78 5.74
N HIS A 38 -6.66 2.79 5.04
CA HIS A 38 -6.31 1.50 5.59
C HIS A 38 -5.08 0.94 4.87
N GLY A 39 -4.44 -0.04 5.48
CA GLY A 39 -3.47 -0.85 4.77
C GLY A 39 -2.12 -0.20 4.49
N GLY A 40 -1.90 1.03 4.96
CA GLY A 40 -0.59 1.68 4.98
C GLY A 40 -0.07 2.12 3.61
N VAL A 41 1.20 2.52 3.60
CA VAL A 41 1.94 2.98 2.42
C VAL A 41 3.32 2.32 2.43
N LEU A 42 3.75 1.78 1.30
CA LEU A 42 5.04 1.12 1.14
C LEU A 42 6.02 2.06 0.47
N LEU A 43 7.23 2.19 1.02
CA LEU A 43 8.34 2.87 0.36
C LEU A 43 9.27 1.83 -0.27
N VAL A 44 9.36 1.82 -1.60
CA VAL A 44 10.21 0.91 -2.36
C VAL A 44 10.97 1.72 -3.42
N ASP A 45 12.29 1.62 -3.43
CA ASP A 45 13.18 2.25 -4.42
C ASP A 45 12.91 3.75 -4.67
N GLY A 46 12.59 4.50 -3.61
CA GLY A 46 12.32 5.93 -3.69
C GLY A 46 10.89 6.31 -4.08
N TYR A 47 9.98 5.34 -4.17
CA TYR A 47 8.58 5.55 -4.52
C TYR A 47 7.64 5.02 -3.45
N LEU A 48 6.59 5.79 -3.16
CA LEU A 48 5.52 5.42 -2.24
C LEU A 48 4.39 4.76 -3.01
N TYR A 49 3.96 3.58 -2.57
CA TYR A 49 2.78 2.87 -3.07
C TYR A 49 1.73 2.77 -1.98
N GLY A 50 0.54 3.27 -2.25
CA GLY A 50 -0.57 3.23 -1.31
C GLY A 50 -1.87 3.70 -1.94
N PHE A 51 -2.96 3.58 -1.20
CA PHE A 51 -4.26 4.03 -1.69
C PHE A 51 -4.51 5.50 -1.37
N HIS A 52 -4.91 6.26 -2.40
CA HIS A 52 -5.61 7.54 -2.28
C HIS A 52 -7.10 7.29 -2.46
N ASN A 53 -7.86 7.33 -1.37
CA ASN A 53 -9.24 6.83 -1.34
C ASN A 53 -9.31 5.35 -1.76
N SER A 54 -9.83 5.08 -2.95
CA SER A 54 -9.95 3.73 -3.53
C SER A 54 -9.03 3.52 -4.73
N ILE A 55 -8.10 4.44 -4.97
CA ILE A 55 -7.21 4.46 -6.14
C ILE A 55 -5.79 4.16 -5.68
N LEU A 56 -5.20 3.06 -6.18
CA LEU A 56 -3.80 2.75 -5.95
C LEU A 56 -2.95 3.83 -6.64
N THR A 57 -2.06 4.44 -5.87
CA THR A 57 -1.32 5.62 -6.27
C THR A 57 0.17 5.40 -6.01
N CYS A 58 1.01 5.82 -6.96
CA CYS A 58 2.45 5.88 -6.80
C CYS A 58 2.90 7.34 -6.72
N LEU A 59 3.63 7.69 -5.66
CA LEU A 59 4.28 9.00 -5.53
C LEU A 59 5.80 8.84 -5.53
N GLU A 60 6.52 9.83 -6.04
CA GLU A 60 7.95 9.98 -5.74
C GLU A 60 8.12 10.43 -4.29
N PHE A 61 8.89 9.68 -3.50
CA PHE A 61 9.02 9.91 -2.06
C PHE A 61 9.68 11.24 -1.71
N ALA A 62 10.63 11.71 -2.51
CA ALA A 62 11.39 12.92 -2.19
C ALA A 62 10.54 14.20 -2.39
N THR A 63 9.59 14.17 -3.32
CA THR A 63 8.88 15.37 -3.79
C THR A 63 7.38 15.33 -3.52
N GLY A 64 6.81 14.16 -3.28
CA GLY A 64 5.37 13.95 -3.21
C GLY A 64 4.65 14.00 -4.57
N LYS A 65 5.39 14.06 -5.68
CA LYS A 65 4.82 14.10 -7.04
C LYS A 65 4.18 12.77 -7.41
N THR A 66 2.93 12.83 -7.87
CA THR A 66 2.22 11.67 -8.42
C THR A 66 2.89 11.18 -9.70
N GLN A 67 3.29 9.90 -9.71
CA GLN A 67 3.80 9.20 -10.90
C GLN A 67 2.66 8.59 -11.70
N TRP A 68 1.74 7.90 -11.02
CA TRP A 68 0.55 7.32 -11.64
C TRP A 68 -0.55 7.01 -10.61
N ARG A 69 -1.75 6.76 -11.15
CA ARG A 69 -2.95 6.32 -10.43
C ARG A 69 -3.64 5.22 -11.21
N ASP A 70 -4.09 4.18 -10.52
CA ASP A 70 -4.85 3.07 -11.11
C ASP A 70 -5.91 2.55 -10.13
N ARG A 71 -7.04 2.04 -10.63
CA ARG A 71 -8.08 1.45 -9.77
C ARG A 71 -7.68 0.09 -9.18
N SER A 72 -6.75 -0.61 -9.82
CA SER A 72 -6.26 -1.93 -9.41
C SER A 72 -7.41 -2.89 -9.08
N VAL A 73 -7.36 -3.55 -7.92
CA VAL A 73 -8.41 -4.45 -7.39
C VAL A 73 -9.42 -3.73 -6.49
N GLY A 74 -9.37 -2.40 -6.43
CA GLY A 74 -10.17 -1.60 -5.50
C GLY A 74 -9.43 -1.27 -4.20
N LYS A 75 -10.08 -0.49 -3.34
CA LYS A 75 -9.54 0.00 -2.07
C LYS A 75 -9.12 -1.15 -1.16
N GLY A 76 -7.97 -1.04 -0.51
CA GLY A 76 -7.64 -1.98 0.56
C GLY A 76 -6.23 -1.83 1.11
N ALA A 77 -5.56 -2.96 1.34
CA ALA A 77 -4.23 -3.04 1.92
C ALA A 77 -3.24 -3.72 0.99
N LEU A 78 -1.95 -3.45 1.19
CA LEU A 78 -0.90 -3.97 0.34
C LEU A 78 0.38 -4.31 1.11
N THR A 79 1.15 -5.24 0.55
CA THR A 79 2.53 -5.53 0.96
C THR A 79 3.44 -5.66 -0.26
N TYR A 80 4.75 -5.65 -0.03
CA TYR A 80 5.75 -5.82 -1.07
C TYR A 80 6.55 -7.11 -0.86
N ALA A 81 6.77 -7.86 -1.94
CA ALA A 81 7.77 -8.92 -1.99
C ALA A 81 8.22 -9.19 -3.43
N ASP A 82 9.51 -9.47 -3.62
CA ASP A 82 10.08 -9.91 -4.90
C ASP A 82 9.72 -9.02 -6.11
N GLY A 83 9.81 -7.69 -5.92
CA GLY A 83 9.47 -6.72 -6.97
C GLY A 83 7.97 -6.53 -7.22
N ASN A 84 7.10 -7.09 -6.38
CA ASN A 84 5.65 -7.04 -6.57
C ASN A 84 4.91 -6.44 -5.39
N LEU A 85 3.81 -5.76 -5.69
CA LEU A 85 2.75 -5.37 -4.79
C LEU A 85 1.72 -6.50 -4.72
N TYR A 86 1.46 -7.01 -3.52
CA TYR A 86 0.36 -7.92 -3.23
C TYR A 86 -0.74 -7.12 -2.55
N ILE A 87 -1.92 -7.11 -3.14
CA ILE A 87 -2.98 -6.16 -2.81
C ILE A 87 -4.22 -6.96 -2.41
N LEU A 88 -4.80 -6.67 -1.25
CA LEU A 88 -6.10 -7.19 -0.82
C LEU A 88 -7.10 -6.03 -0.84
N SER A 89 -8.18 -6.15 -1.60
CA SER A 89 -9.25 -5.15 -1.61
C SER A 89 -10.41 -5.50 -0.67
N GLU A 90 -11.21 -4.47 -0.36
CA GLU A 90 -12.45 -4.58 0.41
C GLU A 90 -13.53 -5.42 -0.28
N ASP A 91 -13.40 -5.64 -1.60
CA ASP A 91 -14.26 -6.51 -2.40
C ASP A 91 -13.79 -7.99 -2.43
N ASN A 92 -12.92 -8.39 -1.49
CA ASN A 92 -12.38 -9.75 -1.39
C ASN A 92 -11.62 -10.19 -2.66
N VAL A 93 -10.94 -9.27 -3.33
CA VAL A 93 -10.06 -9.57 -4.47
C VAL A 93 -8.60 -9.41 -4.05
N VAL A 94 -7.79 -10.42 -4.34
CA VAL A 94 -6.34 -10.36 -4.20
C VAL A 94 -5.72 -10.10 -5.56
N GLY A 95 -4.92 -9.05 -5.67
CA GLY A 95 -4.19 -8.67 -6.88
C GLY A 95 -2.68 -8.79 -6.69
N LEU A 96 -1.98 -9.05 -7.79
CA LEU A 96 -0.53 -9.00 -7.90
C LEU A 96 -0.15 -8.00 -8.99
N ALA A 97 0.70 -7.03 -8.69
CA ALA A 97 1.18 -6.06 -9.66
C ALA A 97 2.66 -5.77 -9.48
N ALA A 98 3.37 -5.36 -10.52
CA ALA A 98 4.77 -4.94 -10.39
C ALA A 98 4.86 -3.64 -9.55
N ALA A 99 5.80 -3.58 -8.60
CA ALA A 99 6.15 -2.34 -7.91
C ALA A 99 7.02 -1.49 -8.84
N SER A 100 6.39 -0.61 -9.62
CA SER A 100 7.05 0.10 -10.72
C SER A 100 6.59 1.56 -10.79
N PRO A 101 7.50 2.55 -10.79
CA PRO A 101 7.12 3.95 -10.94
C PRO A 101 6.68 4.31 -12.36
N ALA A 102 6.98 3.49 -13.36
CA ALA A 102 6.59 3.73 -14.76
C ALA A 102 5.09 3.54 -15.03
N GLY A 103 4.34 2.91 -14.12
CA GLY A 103 2.92 2.62 -14.30
C GLY A 103 2.47 1.33 -13.62
N TYR A 104 1.16 1.19 -13.44
CA TYR A 104 0.53 -0.03 -12.96
C TYR A 104 0.67 -1.15 -13.99
N ARG A 105 1.15 -2.32 -13.55
CA ARG A 105 1.29 -3.52 -14.40
C ARG A 105 0.84 -4.73 -13.61
N GLU A 106 -0.40 -5.14 -13.85
CA GLU A 106 -0.98 -6.32 -13.21
C GLU A 106 -0.37 -7.62 -13.75
N LYS A 107 -0.11 -8.56 -12.85
CA LYS A 107 0.39 -9.90 -13.13
C LYS A 107 -0.67 -10.98 -12.92
N GLY A 108 -1.71 -10.69 -12.14
CA GLY A 108 -2.84 -11.59 -11.95
C GLY A 108 -3.71 -11.17 -10.76
N ARG A 109 -4.88 -11.79 -10.65
CA ARG A 109 -5.80 -11.60 -9.52
C ARG A 109 -6.66 -12.83 -9.29
N PHE A 110 -7.21 -12.96 -8.08
CA PHE A 110 -8.21 -13.97 -7.74
C PHE A 110 -9.14 -13.48 -6.63
N LYS A 111 -10.28 -14.16 -6.45
CA LYS A 111 -11.23 -13.87 -5.37
C LYS A 111 -10.96 -14.78 -4.18
N ILE A 112 -11.09 -14.24 -2.97
CA ILE A 112 -11.12 -15.02 -1.73
C ILE A 112 -12.56 -15.25 -1.28
N ALA A 113 -12.74 -16.13 -0.29
CA ALA A 113 -14.05 -16.35 0.31
C ALA A 113 -14.59 -15.04 0.89
N ASP A 114 -15.82 -14.70 0.52
CA ASP A 114 -16.56 -13.61 1.12
C ASP A 114 -17.01 -14.01 2.54
N GLN A 115 -16.80 -13.11 3.49
CA GLN A 115 -17.18 -13.28 4.90
C GLN A 115 -18.26 -12.27 5.31
N GLY A 116 -18.87 -11.58 4.34
CA GLY A 116 -19.94 -10.60 4.52
C GLY A 116 -19.47 -9.21 4.98
N LEU A 117 -18.17 -9.04 5.26
CA LEU A 117 -17.57 -7.79 5.72
C LEU A 117 -16.20 -7.55 5.05
N PRO A 118 -15.87 -6.29 4.71
CA PRO A 118 -14.55 -5.92 4.23
C PRO A 118 -13.41 -6.31 5.18
N SER A 119 -12.28 -6.76 4.62
CA SER A 119 -11.02 -6.93 5.35
C SER A 119 -9.97 -5.94 4.83
N TRP A 120 -9.22 -5.36 5.77
CA TRP A 120 -8.11 -4.45 5.48
C TRP A 120 -6.81 -4.91 6.13
N ALA A 121 -6.72 -6.18 6.51
CA ALA A 121 -5.49 -6.74 7.03
C ALA A 121 -4.41 -6.71 5.94
N HIS A 122 -3.18 -6.33 6.33
CA HIS A 122 -2.04 -6.38 5.42
C HIS A 122 -1.82 -7.82 4.94
N PRO A 123 -1.72 -8.05 3.61
CA PRO A 123 -1.21 -9.30 3.10
C PRO A 123 0.20 -9.56 3.64
N VAL A 124 0.54 -10.82 3.92
CA VAL A 124 1.89 -11.19 4.38
C VAL A 124 2.49 -12.20 3.43
N VAL A 125 3.72 -11.97 2.98
CA VAL A 125 4.46 -12.90 2.13
C VAL A 125 5.64 -13.46 2.90
N SER A 126 5.74 -14.78 3.00
CA SER A 126 6.86 -15.45 3.66
C SER A 126 7.04 -16.88 3.15
N GLY A 127 8.30 -17.29 2.91
CA GLY A 127 8.63 -18.66 2.54
C GLY A 127 7.91 -19.18 1.29
N GLY A 128 7.68 -18.33 0.29
CA GLY A 128 6.96 -18.68 -0.93
C GLY A 128 5.45 -18.83 -0.75
N ARG A 129 4.89 -18.33 0.36
CA ARG A 129 3.44 -18.30 0.61
C ARG A 129 2.94 -16.89 0.82
N LEU A 130 1.72 -16.64 0.33
CA LEU A 130 0.94 -15.46 0.63
C LEU A 130 -0.12 -15.81 1.67
N TYR A 131 -0.15 -15.07 2.77
CA TYR A 131 -1.12 -15.20 3.85
C TYR A 131 -2.12 -14.05 3.80
N ILE A 132 -3.41 -14.39 3.79
CA ILE A 132 -4.52 -13.43 3.74
C ILE A 132 -5.46 -13.68 4.91
N ARG A 133 -5.57 -12.68 5.79
CA ARG A 133 -6.54 -12.66 6.87
C ARG A 133 -7.86 -12.05 6.39
N ASN A 134 -8.96 -12.76 6.56
CA ASN A 134 -10.30 -12.24 6.30
C ASN A 134 -11.29 -12.65 7.41
N GLN A 135 -11.80 -11.68 8.18
CA GLN A 135 -12.75 -11.84 9.30
C GLN A 135 -12.41 -12.94 10.30
N THR A 136 -12.80 -14.20 10.07
CA THR A 136 -12.54 -15.36 10.95
C THR A 136 -11.56 -16.37 10.35
N THR A 137 -11.11 -16.13 9.11
CA THR A 137 -10.23 -17.02 8.35
C THR A 137 -8.82 -16.45 8.15
N LEU A 138 -7.84 -17.34 8.07
CA LEU A 138 -6.49 -17.06 7.60
C LEU A 138 -6.16 -18.09 6.52
N ALA A 139 -6.11 -17.65 5.27
CA ALA A 139 -5.78 -18.50 4.13
C ALA A 139 -4.29 -18.36 3.78
N ALA A 140 -3.68 -19.45 3.29
CA ALA A 140 -2.33 -19.46 2.77
C ALA A 140 -2.33 -19.97 1.33
N TYR A 141 -1.72 -19.20 0.43
CA TYR A 141 -1.62 -19.50 -1.00
C TYR A 141 -0.15 -19.75 -1.35
N ASP A 142 0.13 -20.84 -2.08
CA ASP A 142 1.45 -21.06 -2.66
C ASP A 142 1.65 -20.13 -3.85
N ILE A 143 2.72 -19.35 -3.84
CA ILE A 143 3.01 -18.32 -4.84
C ILE A 143 4.36 -18.56 -5.54
N ARG A 144 4.97 -19.72 -5.33
CA ARG A 144 6.19 -20.11 -6.05
C ARG A 144 5.87 -20.38 -7.52
N ALA A 145 6.78 -19.99 -8.40
CA ALA A 145 6.70 -20.38 -9.80
C ALA A 145 6.69 -21.91 -9.91
N LYS A 146 5.88 -22.44 -10.82
CA LYS A 146 5.89 -23.85 -11.20
C LYS A 146 6.83 -24.07 -12.37
#